data_AF-X1K9Z1-F1
#
_entry.id   AF-X1K9Z1-F1
#
_cell.length_a   1.000
_cell.length_b   1.000
_cell.length_c   1.000
_cell.angle_alpha   90.00
_cell.angle_beta   90.00
_cell.angle_gamma   90.00
#
_symmetry.space_group_name_H-M   'P 1'
#
loop_
_entity.id
_entity.type
_entity.pdbx_description
1 polymer ?
#
loop_
_entity_poly.entity_id
_entity_poly.type
_entity_poly.pdbx_seq_one_letter_code
_entity_poly.pdbx_strand_id
1 'polypeptide(L)' 'MKLKTRVYELCGAKYTNLSEVARAMGISVSEIYRVRQGKRPINEKFISGAMKAFPGHKLDDLFYVAPDGSG' A
#
# COMPACT_ATOMS: atom_id res chain seq x y z
N MET A 1 5.99 13.54 -10.40
CA MET A 1 6.41 12.28 -9.75
C MET A 1 5.34 11.92 -8.73
N LYS A 2 4.97 10.64 -8.63
CA LYS A 2 3.95 10.12 -7.71
C LYS A 2 4.52 9.06 -6.79
N LEU A 3 4.10 9.10 -5.53
CA LEU A 3 4.35 8.01 -4.58
C LEU A 3 3.49 6.80 -4.98
N LYS A 4 4.13 5.66 -5.17
CA LYS A 4 3.54 4.34 -5.39
C LYS A 4 3.92 3.40 -4.25
N THR A 5 3.27 2.23 -4.19
CA THR A 5 3.48 1.25 -3.12
C THR A 5 3.70 -0.16 -3.67
N ARG A 6 4.51 -0.94 -2.94
CA ARG A 6 4.77 -2.37 -3.17
C ARG A 6 3.95 -3.28 -2.26
N VAL A 7 3.10 -2.71 -1.40
CA VAL A 7 2.27 -3.46 -0.45
C VAL A 7 1.46 -4.59 -1.12
N TYR A 8 1.06 -4.42 -2.37
CA TYR A 8 0.32 -5.43 -3.14
C TYR A 8 1.18 -6.64 -3.52
N GLU A 9 2.47 -6.42 -3.80
CA GLU A 9 3.44 -7.46 -4.15
C GLU A 9 3.81 -8.29 -2.91
N LEU A 10 3.88 -7.62 -1.75
CA LEU A 10 4.15 -8.24 -0.45
C LEU A 10 2.96 -9.02 0.12
N CYS A 11 1.77 -8.92 -0.49
CA CYS A 11 0.58 -9.63 -0.05
C CYS A 11 0.85 -11.13 0.03
N GLY A 12 1.32 -11.76 -1.06
CA GLY A 12 1.45 -13.22 -1.16
C GLY A 12 2.40 -13.89 -0.16
N ALA A 13 3.26 -13.12 0.53
CA ALA A 13 4.16 -13.66 1.55
C ALA A 13 3.53 -13.75 2.95
N LYS A 14 2.60 -12.85 3.29
CA LYS A 14 2.06 -12.70 4.66
C LYS A 14 0.54 -12.72 4.73
N TYR A 15 -0.15 -12.39 3.65
CA TYR A 15 -1.59 -12.18 3.61
C TYR A 15 -2.21 -12.88 2.40
N THR A 16 -3.36 -13.52 2.59
CA THR A 16 -4.01 -14.31 1.54
C THR A 16 -4.63 -13.42 0.46
N ASN A 17 -5.02 -12.20 0.82
CA ASN A 17 -5.69 -11.25 -0.08
C ASN A 17 -5.60 -9.80 0.41
N LEU A 18 -6.00 -8.86 -0.46
CA LEU A 18 -5.99 -7.42 -0.16
C LEU A 18 -6.95 -6.99 0.95
N SER A 19 -8.01 -7.75 1.23
CA SER A 19 -8.92 -7.45 2.33
C SER A 19 -8.24 -7.67 3.68
N GLU A 20 -7.45 -8.73 3.81
CA GLU A 20 -6.62 -8.98 4.99
C GLU A 20 -5.53 -7.92 5.17
N VAL A 21 -4.89 -7.51 4.07
CA VAL A 21 -3.91 -6.41 4.09
C VAL A 21 -4.58 -5.12 4.57
N ALA A 22 -5.74 -4.75 4.02
CA ALA A 22 -6.48 -3.55 4.44
C ALA A 22 -6.84 -3.58 5.93
N ARG A 23 -7.29 -4.74 6.42
CA ARG A 23 -7.58 -4.94 7.84
C ARG A 23 -6.34 -4.76 8.70
N ALA A 24 -5.21 -5.36 8.32
CA ALA A 24 -3.94 -5.22 9.04
C ALA A 24 -3.41 -3.77 9.04
N MET A 25 -3.64 -3.05 7.95
CA MET A 25 -3.29 -1.63 7.81
C MET A 25 -4.24 -0.68 8.56
N GLY A 26 -5.39 -1.16 9.04
CA GLY A 26 -6.41 -0.31 9.66
C GLY A 26 -7.11 0.64 8.68
N ILE A 27 -7.25 0.23 7.42
CA ILE A 27 -7.97 0.97 6.37
C ILE A 27 -9.14 0.15 5.82
N SER A 28 -10.05 0.81 5.12
CA SER A 28 -11.14 0.10 4.45
C SER A 28 -10.64 -0.66 3.22
N VAL A 29 -11.31 -1.77 2.88
CA VAL A 29 -11.04 -2.53 1.65
C VAL A 29 -11.21 -1.62 0.41
N SER A 30 -12.21 -0.75 0.41
CA SER A 30 -12.41 0.22 -0.67
C SER A 30 -11.24 1.18 -0.83
N GLU A 31 -10.59 1.58 0.27
CA GLU A 31 -9.44 2.48 0.23
C GLU A 31 -8.22 1.83 -0.43
N ILE A 32 -7.91 0.57 -0.09
CA ILE A 32 -6.78 -0.15 -0.71
C ILE A 32 -6.97 -0.33 -2.22
N TYR A 33 -8.19 -0.60 -2.68
CA TYR A 33 -8.49 -0.72 -4.11
C TYR A 33 -8.48 0.63 -4.84
N ARG A 34 -8.97 1.71 -4.22
CA ARG A 34 -8.90 3.05 -4.83
C ARG A 34 -7.47 3.54 -5.00
N VAL A 35 -6.59 3.25 -4.04
CA VAL A 35 -5.16 3.54 -4.18
C VAL A 35 -4.56 2.70 -5.30
N ARG A 36 -4.86 1.39 -5.35
CA ARG A 36 -4.38 0.48 -6.40
C ARG A 36 -4.79 0.93 -7.81
N GLN A 37 -6.02 1.41 -7.96
CA GLN A 37 -6.57 1.89 -9.23
C GLN A 37 -6.13 3.33 -9.58
N GLY A 38 -5.29 3.98 -8.75
CA GLY A 38 -4.89 5.36 -8.95
C GLY A 38 -6.01 6.39 -8.74
N LYS A 39 -7.19 5.98 -8.24
CA LYS A 39 -8.33 6.86 -7.95
C LYS A 39 -8.14 7.69 -6.68
N ARG A 40 -7.21 7.30 -5.81
CA ARG A 40 -6.84 8.04 -4.61
C ARG A 40 -5.31 8.02 -4.44
N PRO A 41 -4.67 9.16 -4.13
CA PRO A 41 -3.24 9.17 -3.81
C PRO A 41 -2.98 8.44 -2.49
N ILE A 42 -1.75 7.96 -2.32
CA ILE A 42 -1.26 7.45 -1.04
C ILE A 42 -1.19 8.61 -0.05
N ASN A 43 -1.81 8.45 1.11
CA ASN A 43 -1.83 9.44 2.19
C ASN A 43 -1.09 8.92 3.44
N GLU A 44 -0.90 9.78 4.43
CA GLU A 44 -0.23 9.45 5.69
C GLU A 44 -0.86 8.24 6.39
N LYS A 45 -2.20 8.14 6.41
CA LYS A 45 -2.91 7.00 7.00
C LYS A 45 -2.54 5.68 6.32
N PHE A 46 -2.45 5.68 5.00
CA PHE A 46 -2.03 4.52 4.23
C PHE A 46 -0.59 4.14 4.54
N ILE A 47 0.31 5.13 4.64
CA ILE A 47 1.73 4.91 4.98
C ILE A 47 1.87 4.31 6.38
N SER A 48 1.26 4.94 7.39
CA SER A 48 1.30 4.46 8.78
C SER A 48 0.69 3.06 8.90
N GLY A 49 -0.42 2.80 8.21
CA GLY A 49 -1.06 1.50 8.15
C GLY A 49 -0.15 0.42 7.54
N ALA A 50 0.51 0.73 6.43
CA ALA A 50 1.46 -0.19 5.78
C ALA A 50 2.62 -0.55 6.71
N MET A 51 3.24 0.45 7.36
CA MET A 51 4.35 0.21 8.29
C MET A 51 3.94 -0.67 9.48
N LYS A 52 2.70 -0.50 9.99
CA LYS A 52 2.15 -1.36 11.06
C LYS A 52 1.87 -2.78 10.57
N ALA A 53 1.34 -2.93 9.35
CA ALA A 53 1.06 -4.23 8.76
C ALA A 53 2.34 -5.00 8.41
N PHE A 54 3.42 -4.30 8.06
CA PHE A 54 4.70 -4.89 7.65
C PHE A 54 5.86 -4.41 8.54
N PRO A 55 5.90 -4.79 9.84
CA PRO A 55 6.84 -4.24 10.81
C PRO A 55 8.32 -4.60 10.56
N GLY A 56 8.61 -5.55 9.67
CA GLY A 56 9.98 -5.92 9.27
C GLY A 56 10.45 -5.24 7.97
N HIS A 57 9.64 -4.37 7.37
CA HIS A 57 9.98 -3.66 6.14
C HIS A 57 10.20 -2.18 6.45
N LYS A 58 11.20 -1.58 5.81
CA LYS A 58 11.46 -0.14 5.87
C LYS A 58 10.52 0.62 4.93
N LEU A 59 10.51 1.94 5.04
CA LEU A 59 9.62 2.80 4.24
C LEU A 59 9.87 2.66 2.74
N ASP A 60 11.14 2.56 2.34
CA ASP A 60 11.62 2.38 0.96
C ASP A 60 11.37 0.96 0.41
N ASP A 61 11.24 -0.03 1.27
CA ASP A 61 10.76 -1.37 0.87
C ASP A 61 9.26 -1.34 0.51
N LEU A 62 8.49 -0.46 1.15
CA LEU A 62 7.02 -0.38 1.02
C LEU A 62 6.55 0.64 -0.03
N PHE A 63 7.32 1.70 -0.24
CA PHE A 63 6.96 2.85 -1.07
C PHE A 63 8.11 3.29 -1.95
N TYR A 64 7.77 3.76 -3.15
CA TYR A 64 8.75 4.29 -4.09
C TYR A 64 8.15 5.44 -4.89
N VAL A 65 9.03 6.28 -5.44
CA VAL A 65 8.62 7.40 -6.29
C VAL A 65 8.72 6.96 -7.75
N ALA A 66 7.64 7.18 -8.52
CA ALA A 66 7.59 6.92 -9.95
C ALA A 66 7.35 8.22 -10.74
N PRO A 67 7.80 8.29 -12.01
CA PRO A 67 7.42 9.36 -12.92
C PRO A 67 5.89 9.45 -13.10
N ASP A 68 5.39 10.62 -13.46
CA ASP A 68 3.98 10.76 -13.81
C ASP A 68 3.76 10.07 -15.17
N GLY A 69 2.92 9.04 -15.22
CA GLY A 69 2.54 8.36 -16.48
C GLY A 69 2.97 6.91 -16.63
N SER A 70 3.62 6.30 -15.63
CA SER A 70 3.83 4.86 -15.63
C SER A 70 2.54 4.18 -15.17
N GLY A 71 1.76 3.59 -16.09
CA GLY A 71 0.72 2.54 -15.88
C GLY A 71 -0.27 2.70 -14.73
#